data_AF-H0I3M2-F1
#
_entry.id   AF-H0I3M2-F1
#
_cell.length_a   1.000
_cell.length_b   1.000
_cell.length_c   1.000
_cell.angle_alpha   90.00
_cell.angle_beta   90.00
_cell.angle_gamma   90.00
#
_symmetry.space_group_name_H-M   'P 1'
#
loop_
_entity.id
_entity.type
_entity.pdbx_description
1 polymer ?
#
loop_
_entity_poly.entity_id
_entity_poly.type
_entity_poly.pdbx_seq_one_letter_code
_entity_poly.pdbx_strand_id
1 'polypeptide(L)'
;MNHSKRHGEILRLVREEGTISIADLAARLDVSLETVRRDVKPLTNDGSVLKMHGAIGLPSLAGEAPFERRMRENADAKRAIAKHIAATIRDGESVMLDTGTTTSFLARELLGHRRLTVVTNSSDIARTLATVNGNKVYMAGGELRSDSGAAFGASAIEFVSRFSVNHAVVTAGGGGA
;
A
#
# COMPACT_ATOMS: atom_id res chain seq x y z
N MET A 1 -21.16 27.77 8.08
CA MET A 1 -21.07 27.86 6.61
C MET A 1 -22.00 26.80 6.03
N ASN A 2 -22.92 27.17 5.15
CA ASN A 2 -23.96 26.27 4.65
C ASN A 2 -23.35 25.37 3.56
N HIS A 3 -22.89 24.18 3.92
CA HIS A 3 -22.48 23.21 2.91
C HIS A 3 -23.74 22.79 2.15
N SER A 4 -23.81 23.11 0.85
CA SER A 4 -24.81 22.53 -0.06
C SER A 4 -24.85 21.02 0.17
N LYS A 5 -26.03 20.38 0.14
CA LYS A 5 -26.17 18.92 0.31
C LYS A 5 -25.13 18.14 -0.52
N ARG A 6 -24.79 18.66 -1.70
CA ARG A 6 -23.77 18.11 -2.59
C ARG A 6 -22.35 18.18 -2.04
N HIS A 7 -21.93 19.26 -1.38
CA HIS A 7 -20.62 19.32 -0.72
C HIS A 7 -20.50 18.26 0.40
N GLY A 8 -21.59 18.06 1.16
CA GLY A 8 -21.64 17.00 2.18
C GLY A 8 -21.46 15.61 1.57
N GLU A 9 -22.11 15.37 0.42
CA GLU A 9 -22.01 14.10 -0.30
C GLU A 9 -20.63 13.88 -0.93
N ILE A 10 -20.03 14.90 -1.53
CA ILE A 10 -18.64 14.86 -2.01
C ILE A 10 -17.70 14.49 -0.87
N LEU A 11 -17.80 15.15 0.28
CA LEU A 11 -16.95 14.86 1.44
C LEU A 11 -17.20 13.45 2.01
N ARG A 12 -18.42 12.93 1.94
CA ARG A 12 -18.73 11.54 2.32
C ARG A 12 -18.02 10.56 1.39
N LEU A 13 -18.16 10.72 0.08
CA LEU A 13 -17.51 9.87 -0.93
C LEU A 13 -15.99 9.90 -0.82
N VAL A 14 -15.40 11.09 -0.63
CA VAL A 14 -13.95 11.25 -0.44
C VAL A 14 -13.49 10.61 0.88
N ARG A 15 -14.30 10.62 1.94
CA ARG A 15 -13.98 9.92 3.20
C ARG A 15 -14.05 8.40 3.09
N GLU A 16 -14.97 7.88 2.30
CA GLU A 16 -15.13 6.43 2.09
C GLU A 16 -14.02 5.85 1.21
N GLU A 17 -13.66 6.55 0.13
CA GLU A 17 -12.68 6.07 -0.87
C GLU A 17 -11.25 6.56 -0.59
N GLY A 18 -11.10 7.58 0.26
CA GLY A 18 -9.85 8.31 0.51
C GLY A 18 -9.46 9.24 -0.64
N THR A 19 -9.41 8.73 -1.87
CA THR A 19 -9.15 9.48 -3.09
C THR A 19 -10.15 9.07 -4.17
N ILE A 20 -10.69 10.05 -4.90
CA ILE A 20 -11.66 9.81 -5.97
C ILE A 20 -11.38 10.73 -7.15
N SER A 21 -11.47 10.19 -8.37
CA SER A 21 -11.27 10.98 -9.59
C SER A 21 -12.44 11.94 -9.82
N ILE A 22 -12.18 13.05 -10.50
CA ILE A 22 -13.24 14.00 -10.88
C ILE A 22 -14.27 13.33 -11.81
N ALA A 23 -13.85 12.35 -12.61
CA ALA A 23 -14.73 11.59 -13.49
C ALA A 23 -15.66 10.64 -12.73
N ASP A 24 -15.12 9.90 -11.75
CA ASP A 24 -15.94 9.01 -10.92
C ASP A 24 -16.91 9.79 -10.05
N LEU A 25 -16.48 10.94 -9.53
CA LEU A 25 -17.36 11.84 -8.77
C LEU A 25 -18.53 12.34 -9.64
N ALA A 26 -18.25 12.69 -10.90
CA ALA A 26 -19.25 13.14 -11.85
C ALA A 26 -20.27 12.03 -12.16
N ALA A 27 -19.79 10.80 -12.37
CA ALA A 27 -20.64 9.64 -12.61
C ALA A 27 -21.51 9.28 -11.39
N ARG A 28 -20.93 9.26 -10.18
CA ARG A 28 -21.66 8.90 -8.94
C ARG A 28 -22.69 9.94 -8.53
N LEU A 29 -22.44 11.21 -8.83
CA LEU A 29 -23.33 12.33 -8.50
C LEU A 29 -24.29 12.68 -9.64
N ASP A 30 -24.20 11.99 -10.78
CA ASP A 30 -24.98 12.23 -12.00
C ASP A 30 -24.93 13.70 -12.47
N VAL A 31 -23.70 14.24 -12.59
CA VAL A 31 -23.47 15.63 -13.01
C VAL A 31 -22.30 15.73 -13.98
N SER A 32 -22.16 16.88 -14.66
CA SER A 32 -21.02 17.14 -15.54
C SER A 32 -19.70 17.29 -14.78
N LEU A 33 -18.57 17.01 -15.44
CA LEU A 33 -17.22 17.26 -14.91
C LEU A 33 -17.03 18.73 -14.49
N GLU A 34 -17.64 19.66 -15.23
CA GLU A 34 -17.54 21.09 -14.94
C GLU A 34 -18.31 21.47 -13.67
N THR A 35 -19.47 20.84 -13.44
CA THR A 35 -20.22 20.97 -12.18
C THR A 35 -19.40 20.47 -11.00
N VAL A 36 -18.79 19.28 -11.12
CA VAL A 36 -17.90 18.75 -10.09
C VAL A 36 -16.74 19.70 -9.81
N ARG A 37 -16.05 20.20 -10.86
CA ARG A 37 -14.93 21.14 -10.68
C ARG A 37 -15.34 22.40 -9.94
N ARG A 38 -16.54 22.93 -10.20
CA ARG A 38 -17.11 24.09 -9.49
C ARG A 38 -17.41 23.78 -8.03
N ASP A 39 -18.01 22.63 -7.73
CA ASP A 39 -18.36 22.21 -6.37
C ASP A 39 -17.13 21.83 -5.53
N VAL A 40 -16.07 21.31 -6.17
CA VAL A 40 -14.81 20.94 -5.52
C VAL A 40 -13.93 22.15 -5.21
N LYS A 41 -13.98 23.20 -6.04
CA LYS A 41 -13.17 24.41 -5.86
C LYS A 41 -13.29 25.03 -4.46
N PRO A 42 -14.49 25.27 -3.90
CA PRO A 42 -14.62 25.81 -2.53
C PRO A 42 -14.08 24.84 -1.47
N LEU A 43 -14.31 23.53 -1.63
CA LEU A 43 -13.79 22.50 -0.71
C LEU A 43 -12.26 22.37 -0.75
N THR A 44 -11.63 22.73 -1.87
CA THR A 44 -10.18 22.79 -1.98
C THR A 44 -9.64 24.07 -1.33
N ASN A 45 -10.34 25.19 -1.53
CA ASN A 45 -9.96 26.49 -0.99
C ASN A 45 -10.05 26.55 0.54
N ASP A 46 -11.04 25.86 1.13
CA ASP A 46 -11.22 25.78 2.59
C ASP A 46 -10.41 24.64 3.24
N GLY A 47 -9.68 23.86 2.42
CA GLY A 47 -8.82 22.77 2.88
C GLY A 47 -9.58 21.50 3.30
N SER A 48 -10.88 21.38 3.03
CA SER A 48 -11.64 20.15 3.32
C SER A 48 -11.23 18.96 2.46
N VAL A 49 -10.73 19.24 1.24
CA VAL A 49 -10.13 18.26 0.33
C VAL A 49 -8.87 18.84 -0.30
N LEU A 50 -7.98 17.97 -0.78
CA LEU A 50 -6.82 18.36 -1.58
C LEU A 50 -7.00 17.94 -3.03
N LYS A 51 -6.67 18.88 -3.91
CA LYS A 51 -6.71 18.65 -5.36
C LYS A 51 -5.41 18.00 -5.82
N MET A 52 -5.54 16.89 -6.52
CA MET A 52 -4.47 16.20 -7.24
C MET A 52 -4.74 16.26 -8.74
N HIS A 53 -3.80 15.77 -9.56
CA HIS A 53 -3.98 15.77 -11.01
C HIS A 53 -5.17 14.87 -11.41
N GLY A 54 -6.31 15.49 -11.72
CA GLY A 54 -7.54 14.79 -12.13
C GLY A 54 -8.39 14.18 -10.99
N ALA A 55 -8.00 14.36 -9.72
CA ALA A 55 -8.67 13.74 -8.56
C ALA A 55 -8.70 14.68 -7.34
N ILE A 56 -9.48 14.30 -6.34
CA ILE A 56 -9.46 14.89 -5.01
C ILE A 56 -9.29 13.81 -3.94
N GLY A 57 -8.64 14.17 -2.83
CA GLY A 57 -8.47 13.30 -1.68
C GLY A 57 -8.55 14.04 -0.36
N LEU A 58 -8.57 13.29 0.74
CA LEU A 58 -8.51 13.88 2.07
C LEU A 58 -7.17 14.61 2.30
N PRO A 59 -7.17 15.73 3.04
CA PRO A 59 -5.94 16.44 3.38
C PRO A 59 -4.89 15.58 4.09
N SER A 60 -5.35 14.62 4.91
CA SER A 60 -4.52 13.64 5.59
C SER A 60 -3.71 12.75 4.65
N LEU A 61 -4.11 12.64 3.38
CA LEU A 61 -3.42 11.83 2.36
C LEU A 61 -2.28 12.58 1.67
N ALA A 62 -2.25 13.91 1.70
CA ALA A 62 -1.12 14.64 1.10
C ALA A 62 0.14 14.65 1.97
N GLY A 63 0.02 14.29 3.26
CA GLY A 63 1.16 14.02 4.15
C GLY A 63 1.53 12.53 4.20
N GLU A 64 0.90 11.71 3.37
CA GLU A 64 1.07 10.27 3.43
C GLU A 64 2.32 9.82 2.68
N ALA A 65 3.11 8.95 3.31
CA ALA A 65 4.27 8.33 2.68
C ALA A 65 3.86 7.57 1.39
N PRO A 66 4.65 7.64 0.30
CA PRO A 66 4.33 6.97 -0.97
C PRO A 66 3.99 5.48 -0.85
N PHE A 67 4.56 4.78 0.13
CA PHE A 67 4.23 3.39 0.43
C PHE A 67 2.80 3.21 0.93
N GLU A 68 2.35 4.00 1.89
CA GLU A 68 1.00 3.90 2.46
C GLU A 68 -0.07 4.23 1.41
N ARG A 69 0.20 5.20 0.53
CA ARG A 69 -0.69 5.48 -0.62
C ARG A 69 -0.82 4.24 -1.50
N ARG A 70 0.31 3.63 -1.88
CA ARG A 70 0.31 2.39 -2.66
C ARG A 70 -0.36 1.24 -1.89
N MET A 71 -0.38 1.22 -0.56
CA MET A 71 -1.06 0.16 0.19
C MET A 71 -2.58 0.20 -0.01
N ARG A 72 -3.17 1.39 -0.23
CA ARG A 72 -4.60 1.52 -0.54
C ARG A 72 -4.93 1.33 -2.02
N GLU A 73 -4.07 1.79 -2.92
CA GLU A 73 -4.27 1.63 -4.35
C GLU A 73 -4.42 0.14 -4.72
N ASN A 74 -5.52 -0.23 -5.37
CA ASN A 74 -5.80 -1.61 -5.81
C ASN A 74 -5.65 -2.64 -4.67
N ALA A 75 -5.98 -2.28 -3.43
CA ALA A 75 -5.80 -3.13 -2.24
C ALA A 75 -6.49 -4.49 -2.39
N ASP A 76 -7.70 -4.53 -2.95
CA ASP A 76 -8.44 -5.79 -3.14
C ASP A 76 -7.77 -6.71 -4.14
N ALA A 77 -7.25 -6.17 -5.25
CA ALA A 77 -6.48 -6.94 -6.21
C ALA A 77 -5.19 -7.48 -5.59
N LYS A 78 -4.47 -6.66 -4.81
CA LYS A 78 -3.26 -7.08 -4.08
C LYS A 78 -3.56 -8.17 -3.06
N ARG A 79 -4.68 -8.07 -2.34
CA ARG A 79 -5.14 -9.09 -1.40
C ARG A 79 -5.50 -10.39 -2.12
N ALA A 80 -6.15 -10.32 -3.28
CA ALA A 80 -6.47 -11.50 -4.07
C ALA A 80 -5.19 -12.24 -4.54
N ILE A 81 -4.21 -11.49 -5.05
CA ILE A 81 -2.89 -12.04 -5.43
C ILE A 81 -2.20 -12.67 -4.22
N ALA A 82 -2.14 -11.94 -3.10
CA ALA A 82 -1.54 -12.40 -1.85
C ALA A 82 -2.15 -13.71 -1.36
N LYS A 83 -3.49 -13.85 -1.37
CA LYS A 83 -4.18 -15.09 -0.99
C LYS A 83 -3.79 -16.26 -1.88
N HIS A 84 -3.72 -16.04 -3.18
CA HIS A 84 -3.36 -17.10 -4.12
C HIS A 84 -1.93 -17.60 -3.90
N ILE A 85 -0.98 -16.68 -3.69
CA ILE A 85 0.41 -17.03 -3.39
C ILE A 85 0.53 -17.70 -2.02
N ALA A 86 -0.16 -17.20 -0.99
CA ALA A 86 -0.13 -17.79 0.34
C ALA A 86 -0.59 -19.26 0.31
N ALA A 87 -1.59 -19.60 -0.51
CA ALA A 87 -2.07 -20.97 -0.66
C ALA A 87 -1.05 -21.95 -1.28
N THR A 88 0.03 -21.46 -1.91
CA THR A 88 1.09 -22.31 -2.46
C THR A 88 2.24 -22.55 -1.48
N ILE A 89 2.27 -21.82 -0.36
CA ILE A 89 3.32 -21.90 0.66
C ILE A 89 2.85 -22.85 1.77
N ARG A 90 3.73 -23.72 2.24
CA ARG A 90 3.44 -24.67 3.33
C ARG A 90 4.12 -24.24 4.63
N ASP A 91 3.55 -24.69 5.75
CA ASP A 91 4.19 -24.57 7.05
C ASP A 91 5.61 -25.16 7.02
N GLY A 92 6.56 -24.44 7.62
CA GLY A 92 7.97 -24.86 7.66
C GLY A 92 8.79 -24.48 6.42
N GLU A 93 8.18 -23.99 5.34
CA GLU A 93 8.92 -23.58 4.14
C GLU A 93 9.63 -22.23 4.33
N SER A 94 10.60 -22.00 3.44
CA SER A 94 11.36 -20.76 3.38
C SER A 94 10.85 -19.85 2.26
N VAL A 95 10.67 -18.58 2.57
CA VAL A 95 10.14 -17.57 1.65
C VAL A 95 10.99 -16.31 1.70
N MET A 96 11.34 -15.79 0.53
CA MET A 96 11.93 -14.48 0.36
C MET A 96 10.88 -13.50 -0.12
N LEU A 97 10.73 -12.39 0.60
CA LEU A 97 9.78 -11.32 0.30
C LEU A 97 10.53 -9.99 0.16
N ASP A 98 10.46 -9.38 -1.01
CA ASP A 98 10.99 -8.04 -1.22
C ASP A 98 10.15 -6.95 -0.54
N THR A 99 10.50 -5.69 -0.77
CA THR A 99 9.70 -4.56 -0.31
C THR A 99 8.73 -4.10 -1.38
N GLY A 100 7.46 -4.42 -1.17
CA GLY A 100 6.37 -3.92 -2.00
C GLY A 100 5.03 -4.05 -1.31
N THR A 101 4.06 -3.26 -1.76
CA THR A 101 2.72 -3.28 -1.14
C THR A 101 2.04 -4.64 -1.30
N THR A 102 2.21 -5.30 -2.45
CA THR A 102 1.72 -6.66 -2.69
C THR A 102 2.37 -7.68 -1.74
N THR A 103 3.69 -7.60 -1.51
CA THR A 103 4.39 -8.52 -0.59
C THR A 103 4.06 -8.23 0.87
N SER A 104 3.72 -6.99 1.24
CA SER A 104 3.13 -6.68 2.55
C SER A 104 1.73 -7.28 2.73
N PHE A 105 0.88 -7.29 1.70
CA PHE A 105 -0.39 -8.03 1.76
C PHE A 105 -0.15 -9.54 1.90
N LEU A 106 0.81 -10.10 1.18
CA LEU A 106 1.19 -11.50 1.33
C LEU A 106 1.66 -11.83 2.75
N ALA A 107 2.50 -10.98 3.36
CA ALA A 107 2.94 -11.17 4.74
C ALA A 107 1.76 -11.26 5.72
N ARG A 108 0.68 -10.50 5.48
CA ARG A 108 -0.54 -10.56 6.30
C ARG A 108 -1.32 -11.87 6.09
N GLU A 109 -1.43 -12.35 4.86
CA GLU A 109 -2.05 -13.66 4.58
C GLU A 109 -1.22 -14.82 5.15
N LEU A 110 0.11 -14.66 5.26
CA LEU A 110 1.02 -15.63 5.88
C LEU A 110 0.91 -15.69 7.42
N LEU A 111 0.14 -14.81 8.07
CA LEU A 111 -0.13 -14.90 9.52
C LEU A 111 -0.87 -16.18 9.92
N GLY A 112 -1.48 -16.90 8.98
CA GLY A 112 -2.05 -18.24 9.22
C GLY A 112 -1.02 -19.38 9.24
N HIS A 113 0.18 -19.14 8.72
CA HIS A 113 1.23 -20.15 8.54
C HIS A 113 2.18 -20.20 9.73
N ARG A 114 2.88 -21.31 9.89
CA ARG A 114 3.75 -21.58 11.04
C ARG A 114 5.14 -22.03 10.64
N ARG A 115 6.10 -21.72 11.53
CA ARG A 115 7.50 -22.13 11.41
C ARG A 115 8.15 -21.74 10.09
N LEU A 116 7.68 -20.67 9.46
CA LEU A 116 8.27 -20.17 8.21
C LEU A 116 9.68 -19.65 8.46
N THR A 117 10.54 -19.81 7.47
CA THR A 117 11.81 -19.08 7.40
C THR A 117 11.66 -17.94 6.41
N VAL A 118 11.56 -16.70 6.90
CA VAL A 118 11.29 -15.52 6.09
C VAL A 118 12.58 -14.73 5.91
N VAL A 119 12.93 -14.40 4.67
CA VAL A 119 14.04 -13.50 4.33
C VAL A 119 13.44 -12.25 3.68
N THR A 120 13.71 -11.06 4.22
CA THR A 120 13.14 -9.82 3.67
C THR A 120 14.06 -8.63 3.85
N ASN A 121 13.88 -7.59 3.05
CA ASN A 121 14.48 -6.28 3.26
C ASN A 121 13.49 -5.22 3.76
N SER A 122 12.22 -5.61 3.98
CA SER A 122 11.14 -4.72 4.44
C SER A 122 10.98 -4.76 5.95
N SER A 123 11.05 -3.61 6.61
CA SER A 123 10.76 -3.50 8.05
C SER A 123 9.30 -3.84 8.38
N ASP A 124 8.35 -3.55 7.48
CA ASP A 124 6.94 -3.86 7.65
C ASP A 124 6.68 -5.37 7.66
N ILE A 125 7.26 -6.09 6.69
CA ILE A 125 7.15 -7.55 6.61
C ILE A 125 7.85 -8.21 7.80
N ALA A 126 9.05 -7.72 8.15
CA ALA A 126 9.80 -8.25 9.28
C ALA A 126 8.99 -8.11 10.59
N ARG A 127 8.44 -6.91 10.84
CA ARG A 127 7.59 -6.65 12.00
C ARG A 127 6.33 -7.53 12.01
N THR A 128 5.73 -7.75 10.85
CA THR A 128 4.48 -8.52 10.71
C THR A 128 4.68 -9.99 11.09
N LEU A 129 5.83 -10.59 10.75
CA LEU A 129 6.02 -12.05 10.86
C LEU A 129 6.97 -12.50 11.98
N ALA A 130 7.79 -11.62 12.57
CA ALA A 130 8.89 -12.01 13.46
C ALA A 130 8.47 -12.65 14.79
N THR A 131 7.33 -12.26 15.36
CA THR A 131 6.94 -12.64 16.72
C THR A 131 5.75 -13.60 16.76
N VAL A 132 5.38 -14.15 15.62
CA VAL A 132 4.19 -15.00 15.47
C VAL A 132 4.55 -16.40 14.97
N ASN A 133 3.77 -17.39 15.40
CA ASN A 133 3.75 -18.75 14.86
C ASN A 133 5.09 -19.51 14.76
N GLY A 134 6.08 -19.12 15.56
CA GLY A 134 7.41 -19.73 15.56
C GLY A 134 8.21 -19.47 14.28
N ASN A 135 7.90 -18.40 13.56
CA ASN A 135 8.63 -18.01 12.35
C ASN A 135 10.06 -17.56 12.70
N LYS A 136 11.00 -17.85 11.81
CA LYS A 136 12.35 -17.29 11.82
C LYS A 136 12.42 -16.21 10.76
N VAL A 137 12.63 -14.97 11.17
CA VAL A 137 12.65 -13.83 10.26
C VAL A 137 14.04 -13.22 10.20
N TYR A 138 14.60 -13.19 9.00
CA TYR A 138 15.90 -12.65 8.66
C TYR A 138 15.68 -11.39 7.84
N MET A 139 16.06 -10.23 8.41
CA MET A 139 15.91 -8.95 7.74
C MET A 139 17.28 -8.42 7.30
N ALA A 140 17.37 -7.98 6.04
CA ALA A 140 18.53 -7.25 5.55
C ALA A 140 18.69 -5.93 6.32
N GLY A 141 19.90 -5.69 6.84
CA GLY A 141 20.25 -4.46 7.56
C GLY A 141 20.77 -3.34 6.65
N GLY A 142 20.82 -2.12 7.19
CA GLY A 142 21.31 -0.92 6.51
C GLY A 142 20.46 0.31 6.81
N GLU A 143 20.68 1.40 6.09
CA GLU A 143 19.78 2.56 6.10
C GLU A 143 18.44 2.18 5.45
N LEU A 144 17.33 2.51 6.11
CA LEU A 144 16.00 2.31 5.56
C LEU A 144 15.59 3.53 4.75
N ARG A 145 15.18 3.34 3.49
CA ARG A 145 14.62 4.44 2.70
C ARG A 145 13.32 4.92 3.32
N SER A 146 13.18 6.24 3.49
CA SER A 146 12.02 6.87 4.14
C SER A 146 10.69 6.65 3.40
N ASP A 147 10.76 6.38 2.10
CA ASP A 147 9.59 6.21 1.24
C ASP A 147 8.94 4.82 1.33
N SER A 148 9.65 3.83 1.87
CA SER A 148 9.29 2.40 1.80
C SER A 148 9.67 1.60 3.06
N GLY A 149 10.49 2.15 3.95
CA GLY A 149 10.91 1.50 5.20
C GLY A 149 11.77 0.26 4.97
N ALA A 150 12.58 0.25 3.91
CA ALA A 150 13.34 -0.92 3.49
C ALA A 150 14.81 -0.65 3.24
N ALA A 151 15.61 -1.69 3.49
CA ALA A 151 17.05 -1.68 3.27
C ALA A 151 17.39 -2.00 1.81
N PHE A 152 18.31 -1.24 1.23
CA PHE A 152 18.79 -1.42 -0.14
C PHE A 152 20.31 -1.27 -0.22
N GLY A 153 20.87 -1.52 -1.40
CA GLY A 153 22.30 -1.38 -1.66
C GLY A 153 23.08 -2.68 -1.46
N ALA A 154 24.40 -2.57 -1.51
CA ALA A 154 25.30 -3.72 -1.54
C ALA A 154 25.14 -4.65 -0.33
N SER A 155 24.93 -4.09 0.87
CA SER A 155 24.71 -4.89 2.09
C SER A 155 23.44 -5.74 2.02
N ALA A 156 22.36 -5.21 1.45
CA ALA A 156 21.12 -5.95 1.28
C ALA A 156 21.28 -7.08 0.26
N ILE A 157 21.98 -6.82 -0.85
CA ILE A 157 22.27 -7.83 -1.88
C ILE A 157 23.13 -8.97 -1.29
N GLU A 158 24.19 -8.62 -0.57
CA GLU A 158 25.08 -9.60 0.05
C GLU A 158 24.39 -10.39 1.16
N PHE A 159 23.47 -9.77 1.91
CA PHE A 159 22.68 -10.47 2.90
C PHE A 159 21.79 -11.52 2.24
N VAL A 160 21.03 -11.10 1.22
CA VAL A 160 20.07 -11.94 0.52
C VAL A 160 20.75 -13.10 -0.21
N SER A 161 21.97 -12.92 -0.74
CA SER A 161 22.72 -13.96 -1.46
C SER A 161 23.16 -15.15 -0.59
N ARG A 162 23.08 -15.03 0.73
CA ARG A 162 23.43 -16.10 1.68
C ARG A 162 22.32 -17.13 1.87
N PHE A 163 21.15 -16.90 1.28
CA PHE A 163 19.96 -17.74 1.48
C PHE A 163 19.58 -18.47 0.19
N SER A 164 19.11 -19.70 0.35
CA SER A 164 18.34 -20.43 -0.66
C SER A 164 16.95 -20.66 -0.08
N VAL A 165 15.91 -20.32 -0.84
CA VAL A 165 14.52 -20.34 -0.38
C VAL A 165 13.65 -21.21 -1.29
N ASN A 166 12.56 -21.75 -0.74
CA ASN A 166 11.55 -22.49 -1.52
C ASN A 166 10.75 -21.56 -2.43
N HIS A 167 10.45 -20.36 -1.94
CA HIS A 167 9.66 -19.36 -2.66
C HIS A 167 10.36 -18.01 -2.64
N ALA A 168 10.40 -17.34 -3.80
CA ALA A 168 10.82 -15.94 -3.89
C ALA A 168 9.69 -15.13 -4.52
N VAL A 169 9.17 -14.16 -3.77
CA VAL A 169 8.14 -13.23 -4.23
C VAL A 169 8.75 -11.85 -4.29
N VAL A 170 8.87 -11.35 -5.51
CA VAL A 170 9.44 -10.04 -5.81
C VAL A 170 8.41 -9.20 -6.55
N THR A 171 8.36 -7.91 -6.23
CA THR A 171 7.48 -6.97 -6.91
C THR A 171 8.18 -6.36 -8.11
N ALA A 172 7.48 -6.35 -9.25
CA ALA A 172 7.92 -5.61 -10.43
C ALA A 172 7.44 -4.16 -10.28
N GLY A 173 8.32 -3.30 -9.77
CA GLY A 173 8.13 -1.85 -9.80
C GLY A 173 9.05 -1.23 -10.84
N GLY A 174 8.51 -0.43 -11.77
CA GLY A 174 9.34 0.47 -12.57
C GLY A 174 10.06 1.41 -11.62
N GLY A 175 11.39 1.30 -11.54
CA GLY A 175 12.19 2.15 -10.68
C GLY A 175 11.98 3.62 -11.05
N GLY A 176 11.33 4.37 -10.17
CA GLY A 176 11.48 5.82 -10.15
C GLY A 176 12.89 6.10 -9.67
N ALA A 177 13.75 6.49 -10.60
CA ALA A 177 15.00 7.17 -10.30
C ALA A 177 14.71 8.46 -9.51
#